data_AF-A0A416M4A1-F1
#
_entry.id   AF-A0A416M4A1-F1
#
_cell.length_a   1.000
_cell.length_b   1.000
_cell.length_c   1.000
_cell.angle_alpha   90.00
_cell.angle_beta   90.00
_cell.angle_gamma   90.00
#
_symmetry.space_group_name_H-M   'P 1'
#
loop_
_entity.id
_entity.type
_entity.pdbx_description
1 polymer ?
#
loop_
_entity_poly.entity_id
_entity_poly.type
_entity_poly.pdbx_seq_one_letter_code
_entity_poly.pdbx_strand_id
1 'polypeptide(L)'
;MDSPAKVVIKDGKITATVVWSSPNYDYMLVDGTKYLNENKGGNSTFTIPVSGFDCDIAVVGDTVAMSTPHEIEYTLNFKLVK
;
A
#
# COMPACT_ATOMS: atom_id res chain seq x y z
N MET A 1 5.30 2.42 8.29
CA MET A 1 5.31 2.76 6.85
C MET A 1 6.38 3.78 6.61
N ASP A 2 7.03 3.72 5.46
CA ASP A 2 7.98 4.74 5.05
C ASP A 2 7.26 5.95 4.48
N SER A 3 7.75 7.14 4.82
CA SER A 3 7.27 8.43 4.35
C SER A 3 8.49 9.33 4.12
N PRO A 4 8.55 10.08 3.00
CA PRO A 4 7.52 10.24 1.98
C PRO A 4 7.37 9.02 1.04
N ALA A 5 6.14 8.75 0.62
CA ALA A 5 5.86 7.75 -0.40
C ALA A 5 6.21 8.27 -1.80
N LYS A 6 6.67 7.39 -2.69
CA LYS A 6 6.87 7.74 -4.10
C LYS A 6 5.51 7.75 -4.80
N VAL A 7 5.19 8.87 -5.45
CA VAL A 7 3.95 9.03 -6.23
C VAL A 7 4.31 9.30 -7.69
N VAL A 8 3.58 8.68 -8.60
CA VAL A 8 3.69 8.91 -10.05
C VAL A 8 2.32 9.29 -10.59
N ILE A 9 2.27 10.36 -11.38
CA ILE A 9 1.09 10.81 -12.12
C ILE A 9 1.38 10.62 -13.60
N LYS A 10 0.60 9.77 -14.27
CA LYS A 10 0.75 9.49 -15.70
C LYS A 10 -0.61 9.19 -16.31
N ASP A 11 -0.88 9.80 -17.47
CA ASP A 11 -2.13 9.58 -18.23
C ASP A 11 -3.41 9.81 -17.39
N GLY A 12 -3.38 10.79 -16.49
CA GLY A 12 -4.49 11.09 -15.57
C GLY A 12 -4.68 10.09 -14.42
N LYS A 13 -3.79 9.11 -14.27
CA LYS A 13 -3.80 8.12 -13.18
C LYS A 13 -2.71 8.44 -12.16
N ILE A 14 -3.05 8.30 -10.89
CA ILE A 14 -2.13 8.49 -9.78
C ILE A 14 -1.83 7.11 -9.19
N THR A 15 -0.55 6.77 -9.06
CA THR A 15 -0.09 5.56 -8.39
C THR A 15 0.89 5.92 -7.28
N ALA A 16 0.75 5.26 -6.13
CA ALA A 16 1.66 5.42 -5.00
C ALA A 16 2.37 4.10 -4.72
N THR A 17 3.69 4.17 -4.51
CA THR A 17 4.48 3.07 -3.97
C THR A 17 4.56 3.23 -2.45
N VAL A 18 3.92 2.31 -1.73
CA VAL A 18 3.90 2.26 -0.27
C VAL A 18 4.83 1.16 0.24
N VAL A 19 5.68 1.51 1.21
CA VAL A 19 6.57 0.56 1.88
C VAL A 19 6.11 0.39 3.32
N TRP A 20 5.71 -0.82 3.67
CA TRP A 20 5.24 -1.18 5.01
C TRP A 20 6.42 -1.57 5.87
N SER A 21 6.42 -1.22 7.15
CA SER A 21 7.56 -1.46 8.05
C SER A 21 7.79 -2.94 8.39
N SER A 22 6.94 -3.84 7.89
CA SER A 22 7.05 -5.28 8.06
C SER A 22 7.26 -5.94 6.70
N PRO A 23 8.14 -6.96 6.60
CA PRO A 23 8.33 -7.75 5.39
C PRO A 23 7.23 -8.80 5.17
N ASN A 24 6.33 -9.00 6.15
CA ASN A 24 5.45 -10.16 6.21
C ASN A 24 4.05 -9.91 5.61
N TYR A 25 3.89 -8.94 4.71
CA TYR A 25 2.63 -8.74 4.00
C TYR A 25 2.71 -9.30 2.59
N ASP A 26 1.77 -10.18 2.24
CA ASP A 26 1.77 -10.91 0.97
C ASP A 26 1.03 -10.13 -0.13
N TYR A 27 -0.12 -9.55 0.20
CA TYR A 27 -0.90 -8.73 -0.71
C TYR A 27 -1.66 -7.61 0.00
N MET A 28 -2.09 -6.65 -0.80
CA MET A 28 -3.02 -5.59 -0.43
C MET A 28 -4.26 -5.65 -1.31
N LEU A 29 -5.44 -5.48 -0.74
CA LEU A 29 -6.67 -5.21 -1.47
C LEU A 29 -6.95 -3.71 -1.46
N VAL A 30 -7.19 -3.13 -2.64
CA VAL A 30 -7.68 -1.76 -2.80
C VAL A 30 -8.93 -1.83 -3.66
N ASP A 31 -10.07 -1.40 -3.11
CA ASP A 31 -11.39 -1.56 -3.72
C ASP A 31 -11.66 -2.99 -4.23
N GLY A 32 -11.25 -3.99 -3.44
CA GLY A 32 -11.38 -5.42 -3.78
C GLY A 32 -10.37 -5.93 -4.81
N THR A 33 -9.54 -5.07 -5.40
CA THR A 33 -8.49 -5.47 -6.35
C THR A 33 -7.21 -5.85 -5.60
N LYS A 34 -6.63 -7.01 -5.92
CA LYS A 34 -5.43 -7.55 -5.27
C LYS A 34 -4.14 -7.05 -5.90
N TYR A 35 -3.23 -6.55 -5.06
CA TYR A 35 -1.88 -6.11 -5.39
C TYR A 35 -0.88 -6.94 -4.59
N LEU A 36 0.01 -7.66 -5.26
CA LEU A 36 1.01 -8.50 -4.60
C LEU A 36 2.19 -7.68 -4.12
N ASN A 37 2.87 -8.17 -3.08
CA ASN A 37 4.12 -7.60 -2.62
C ASN A 37 5.18 -7.65 -3.73
N GLU A 38 5.73 -6.50 -4.07
CA GLU A 38 6.72 -6.30 -5.14
C GLU A 38 8.15 -6.54 -4.65
N ASN A 39 8.36 -6.60 -3.33
CA ASN A 39 9.66 -6.72 -2.71
C ASN A 39 10.17 -8.18 -2.74
N LYS A 40 11.47 -8.38 -3.05
CA LYS A 40 12.14 -9.71 -3.08
C LYS A 40 13.12 -9.94 -1.92
N GLY A 41 13.10 -9.08 -0.91
CA GLY A 41 13.96 -9.07 0.27
C GLY A 41 13.91 -7.72 0.98
N GLY A 42 13.32 -7.68 2.18
CA GLY A 42 13.10 -6.46 2.95
C GLY A 42 11.61 -6.16 3.17
N ASN A 43 11.32 -4.90 3.49
CA ASN A 43 9.98 -4.43 3.82
C ASN A 43 8.97 -4.59 2.68
N SER A 44 7.73 -4.95 3.01
CA SER A 44 6.69 -5.19 2.00
C SER A 44 6.41 -3.92 1.21
N THR A 45 6.41 -4.03 -0.11
CA THR A 45 6.28 -2.89 -1.03
C THR A 45 5.13 -3.14 -1.99
N PHE A 46 4.25 -2.15 -2.15
CA PHE A 46 3.10 -2.24 -3.04
C PHE A 46 2.98 -0.98 -3.87
N THR A 47 2.70 -1.12 -5.18
CA THR A 47 2.30 -0.01 -6.03
C THR A 47 0.80 -0.09 -6.29
N ILE A 48 0.07 0.88 -5.76
CA ILE A 48 -1.41 0.91 -5.79
C ILE A 48 -1.93 2.16 -6.50
N PRO A 49 -3.10 2.10 -7.14
CA PRO A 49 -3.80 3.31 -7.57
C PRO A 49 -4.26 4.08 -6.33
N VAL A 50 -4.23 5.41 -6.43
CA VAL A 50 -4.80 6.29 -5.42
C VAL A 50 -5.82 7.20 -6.07
N SER A 51 -6.97 7.37 -5.43
CA SER A 51 -8.09 8.17 -5.95
C SER A 51 -7.82 9.67 -5.90
N GLY A 52 -6.87 10.11 -5.07
CA GLY A 52 -6.50 11.50 -4.92
C GLY A 52 -5.55 11.73 -3.74
N PHE A 53 -5.44 12.99 -3.35
CA PHE A 53 -4.74 13.44 -2.14
C PHE A 53 -5.77 13.99 -1.15
N ASP A 54 -5.39 14.04 0.13
CA ASP A 54 -6.24 14.55 1.23
C ASP A 54 -7.58 13.81 1.39
N CYS A 55 -7.66 12.57 0.88
CA CYS A 55 -8.78 11.67 1.04
C CYS A 55 -8.34 10.35 1.68
N ASP A 56 -9.29 9.72 2.36
CA ASP A 56 -9.10 8.41 2.97
C ASP A 56 -9.29 7.31 1.93
N ILE A 57 -8.33 6.39 1.89
CA ILE A 57 -8.33 5.22 1.00
C ILE A 57 -8.32 3.99 1.89
N ALA A 58 -9.42 3.24 1.87
CA ALA A 58 -9.52 1.98 2.57
C ALA A 58 -8.72 0.89 1.85
N VAL A 59 -7.90 0.15 2.59
CA VAL A 59 -7.13 -0.98 2.07
C VAL A 59 -7.19 -2.14 3.06
N VAL A 60 -7.00 -3.36 2.56
CA VAL A 60 -6.87 -4.56 3.40
C VAL A 60 -5.49 -5.16 3.15
N GLY A 61 -4.67 -5.27 4.20
CA GLY A 61 -3.37 -5.92 4.12
C GLY A 61 -3.45 -7.35 4.65
N ASP A 62 -2.97 -8.32 3.89
CA ASP A 62 -2.82 -9.70 4.34
C ASP A 62 -1.41 -9.92 4.89
N THR A 63 -1.31 -10.42 6.11
CA THR A 63 -0.05 -10.70 6.80
C THR A 63 0.04 -12.14 7.28
N VAL A 64 1.22 -12.72 7.12
CA VAL A 64 1.57 -14.07 7.58
C VAL A 64 2.50 -14.06 8.79
N ALA A 65 2.74 -12.89 9.38
CA ALA A 65 3.64 -12.71 10.52
C ALA A 65 3.25 -13.55 11.76
N MET A 66 1.99 -13.97 11.86
CA MET A 66 1.44 -14.71 13.00
C MET A 66 1.28 -16.21 12.73
N SER A 67 2.03 -16.77 11.77
CA SER A 67 1.98 -18.20 11.35
C SER A 67 0.69 -18.65 10.67
N THR A 68 -0.34 -17.80 10.63
CA THR A 68 -1.55 -17.93 9.83
C THR A 68 -1.79 -16.62 9.05
N PRO A 69 -2.41 -16.67 7.86
CA PRO A 69 -2.83 -15.46 7.15
C PRO A 69 -3.88 -14.68 7.93
N HIS A 70 -3.70 -13.36 8.02
CA HIS A 70 -4.66 -12.44 8.60
C HIS A 70 -4.84 -11.23 7.70
N GLU A 71 -6.10 -10.94 7.35
CA GLU A 71 -6.49 -9.69 6.71
C GLU A 71 -6.73 -8.62 7.79
N ILE A 72 -6.09 -7.47 7.64
CA ILE A 72 -6.22 -6.31 8.54
C ILE A 72 -6.63 -5.10 7.71
N GLU A 73 -7.68 -4.40 8.15
CA GLU A 73 -8.17 -3.18 7.53
C GLU A 73 -7.31 -1.97 7.94
N TYR A 74 -6.98 -1.12 6.97
CA TYR A 74 -6.27 0.13 7.16
C TYR A 74 -6.90 1.25 6.35
N THR A 75 -6.69 2.48 6.81
CA THR A 75 -6.99 3.70 6.06
C THR A 75 -5.69 4.42 5.75
N LEU A 76 -5.42 4.64 4.46
CA LEU A 76 -4.28 5.40 3.98
C LEU A 76 -4.73 6.80 3.56
N ASN A 77 -3.95 7.81 3.92
CA ASN A 77 -4.19 9.20 3.53
C ASN A 77 -2.88 9.78 2.98
N PHE A 78 -2.92 10.26 1.73
CA PHE A 78 -1.76 10.81 1.05
C PHE A 78 -1.80 12.34 1.08
N LYS A 79 -0.78 12.95 1.70
CA LYS A 79 -0.64 14.40 1.79
C LYS A 79 0.64 14.85 1.09
N LEU A 80 0.51 15.90 0.30
CA LEU A 80 1.68 16.54 -0.33
C LEU A 80 2.45 17.30 0.75
N VAL A 81 3.74 16.98 0.89
CA VAL A 81 4.67 17.73 1.73
C VAL A 81 5.37 18.79 0.88
N LYS A 82 5.53 19.99 1.43
CA LYS A 82 6.09 21.17 0.76
C LYS A 82 7.57 21.35 1.08
#